data_AF-A0A356TAZ8-F1
#
_entry.id   AF-A0A356TAZ8-F1
#
_cell.length_a   1.000
_cell.length_b   1.000
_cell.length_c   1.000
_cell.angle_alpha   90.00
_cell.angle_beta   90.00
_cell.angle_gamma   90.00
#
_symmetry.space_group_name_H-M   'P 1'
#
loop_
_entity.id
_entity.type
_entity.pdbx_description
1 polymer ?
#
loop_
_entity_poly.entity_id
_entity_poly.type
_entity_poly.pdbx_seq_one_letter_code
_entity_poly.pdbx_strand_id
1 'polypeptide(L)'
;MNSRFASGAVPFPSRAHALPCVPMASEPNSAMIVPSDLLRSFVDLLRQFPSLAEVCGGAILDVRLVLDANAIIQDAIYAAKAKNPTMRPTLEELMDSGVLRCLAPDSVRGEVEEHLPRLAEALDEERRARALSVWDRYTSKIEWIDAPDYAPAAGRFPGLAARDPDDVPVAAVFYVHGADGIVANDRDLLDCPEVAAVSRQLVQLVREYARAKATAVTATTMPTFAVTGVLVTAVGIFSAIPGRWRLVAFLIVVAIAVVAAVLMSAETRASIRTVFARWLDWTTEAMPAVETAAEHQAAIVRALPACAARLSEPASGEIEARGHDPDATS
;
A
#
# COMPACT_ATOMS: atom_id res chain seq x y z
N MET A 1 9.97 -2.91 44.62
CA MET A 1 10.06 -1.68 43.80
C MET A 1 9.05 -1.82 42.67
N ASN A 2 7.92 -1.10 42.80
CA ASN A 2 6.78 -1.14 41.89
C ASN A 2 6.88 0.02 40.88
N SER A 3 6.84 -0.27 39.59
CA SER A 3 6.54 0.72 38.53
C SER A 3 5.54 0.08 37.57
N ARG A 4 4.23 0.28 37.76
CA ARG A 4 3.42 1.29 37.05
C ARG A 4 3.63 1.28 35.53
N PHE A 5 3.07 0.28 34.85
CA PHE A 5 2.60 0.47 33.48
C PHE A 5 1.20 1.09 33.55
N ALA A 6 1.11 2.34 33.11
CA ALA A 6 -0.16 3.04 32.96
C ALA A 6 -0.93 2.41 31.79
N SER A 7 -1.94 1.61 32.10
CA SER A 7 -2.95 1.14 31.16
C SER A 7 -3.81 2.33 30.74
N GLY A 8 -3.40 3.01 29.67
CA GLY A 8 -4.22 4.01 28.99
C GLY A 8 -5.34 3.31 28.21
N ALA A 9 -6.41 2.91 28.90
CA ALA A 9 -7.64 2.52 28.25
C ALA A 9 -8.22 3.76 27.54
N VAL A 10 -8.13 3.79 26.21
CA VAL A 10 -8.80 4.80 25.39
C VAL A 10 -10.31 4.53 25.51
N PRO A 11 -11.12 5.46 26.04
CA PRO A 11 -12.56 5.26 26.12
C PRO A 11 -13.15 5.21 24.71
N PHE A 12 -13.65 4.03 24.31
CA PHE A 12 -14.44 3.87 23.10
C PHE A 12 -15.78 4.61 23.26
N PRO A 13 -16.14 5.53 22.35
CA PRO A 13 -17.43 6.20 22.41
C PRO A 13 -18.56 5.20 22.06
N SER A 14 -19.28 4.76 23.09
CA SER A 14 -20.53 3.99 23.00
C SER A 14 -21.68 4.86 22.49
N ARG A 15 -21.64 5.24 21.21
CA ARG A 15 -22.80 5.79 20.49
C ARG A 15 -22.77 5.31 19.06
N ALA A 16 -23.74 4.46 18.71
CA ALA A 16 -24.16 4.24 17.33
C ALA A 16 -24.69 5.57 16.77
N HIS A 17 -23.78 6.45 16.37
CA HIS A 17 -24.11 7.60 15.55
C HIS A 17 -24.51 7.04 14.19
N ALA A 18 -25.78 7.21 13.82
CA ALA A 18 -26.23 7.02 12.45
C ALA A 18 -25.26 7.78 11.55
N LEU A 19 -24.49 7.04 10.75
CA LEU A 19 -23.53 7.62 9.82
C LEU A 19 -24.30 8.63 8.95
N PRO A 20 -23.78 9.86 8.77
CA PRO A 20 -24.44 10.83 7.92
C PRO A 20 -24.64 10.21 6.55
N CYS A 21 -25.89 10.24 6.04
CA CYS A 21 -26.19 9.84 4.67
C CYS A 21 -25.35 10.69 3.72
N VAL A 22 -24.22 10.15 3.28
CA VAL A 22 -23.40 10.77 2.24
C VAL A 22 -24.28 10.82 0.99
N PRO A 23 -24.53 12.00 0.40
CA PRO A 23 -25.33 12.08 -0.82
C PRO A 23 -24.63 11.25 -1.90
N MET A 24 -25.25 10.12 -2.26
CA MET A 24 -24.82 9.26 -3.35
C MET A 24 -24.81 10.12 -4.61
N ALA A 25 -23.61 10.35 -5.16
CA ALA A 25 -23.44 11.12 -6.38
C ALA A 25 -24.32 10.55 -7.50
N SER A 26 -24.96 11.44 -8.27
CA SER A 26 -25.81 11.12 -9.42
C SER A 26 -25.21 10.05 -10.31
N GLU A 27 -26.04 9.10 -10.78
CA GLU A 27 -25.62 7.92 -11.53
C GLU A 27 -24.64 8.25 -12.66
N PRO A 28 -23.45 7.61 -12.68
CA PRO A 28 -22.45 7.88 -13.70
C PRO A 28 -22.90 7.34 -15.06
N ASN A 29 -23.12 8.28 -15.97
CA ASN A 29 -23.37 8.11 -17.40
C ASN A 29 -22.35 7.13 -18.02
N SER A 30 -22.74 5.88 -18.34
CA SER A 30 -21.94 4.81 -18.98
C SER A 30 -20.42 4.95 -18.82
N ALA A 31 -19.97 5.15 -17.58
CA ALA A 31 -18.59 5.51 -17.31
C ALA A 31 -17.71 4.30 -17.62
N MET A 32 -16.61 4.56 -18.33
CA MET A 32 -15.53 3.60 -18.55
C MET A 32 -15.21 2.88 -17.22
N ILE A 33 -15.51 1.59 -17.13
CA ILE A 33 -15.23 0.79 -15.93
C ILE A 33 -13.72 0.59 -15.89
N VAL A 34 -13.05 1.37 -15.04
CA VAL A 34 -11.61 1.23 -14.79
C VAL A 34 -11.40 0.06 -13.81
N PRO A 35 -10.60 -0.96 -14.17
CA PRO A 35 -10.25 -2.03 -13.23
C PRO A 35 -9.57 -1.48 -11.98
N SER A 36 -9.95 -1.96 -10.80
CA SER A 36 -9.33 -1.56 -9.52
C SER A 36 -7.86 -1.97 -9.41
N ASP A 37 -7.39 -2.91 -10.22
CA ASP A 37 -6.00 -3.41 -10.19
C ASP A 37 -4.98 -2.32 -10.52
N LEU A 38 -5.36 -1.32 -11.34
CA LEU A 38 -4.51 -0.17 -11.62
C LEU A 38 -4.23 0.66 -10.38
N LEU A 39 -5.12 0.60 -9.38
CA LEU A 39 -4.94 1.31 -8.11
C LEU A 39 -3.78 0.71 -7.32
N ARG A 40 -3.45 -0.58 -7.49
CA ARG A 40 -2.35 -1.22 -6.76
C ARG A 40 -1.00 -0.59 -7.04
N SER A 41 -0.63 -0.53 -8.32
CA SER A 41 0.61 0.07 -8.77
C SER A 41 0.71 1.52 -8.31
N PHE A 42 -0.42 2.21 -8.25
CA PHE A 42 -0.50 3.58 -7.80
C PHE A 42 -0.37 3.71 -6.28
N VAL A 43 -1.00 2.84 -5.49
CA VAL A 43 -0.82 2.74 -4.04
C VAL A 43 0.64 2.46 -3.70
N ASP A 44 1.26 1.50 -4.40
CA ASP A 44 2.65 1.13 -4.18
C ASP A 44 3.59 2.30 -4.55
N LEU A 45 3.28 3.04 -5.63
CA LEU A 45 3.99 4.27 -5.99
C LEU A 45 3.85 5.36 -4.91
N LEU A 46 2.65 5.61 -4.40
CA LEU A 46 2.43 6.61 -3.36
C LEU A 46 3.08 6.24 -2.02
N ARG A 47 3.15 4.93 -1.69
CA ARG A 47 3.90 4.44 -0.53
C ARG A 47 5.40 4.69 -0.68
N GLN A 48 5.93 4.51 -1.90
CA GLN A 48 7.33 4.77 -2.19
C GLN A 48 7.66 6.27 -2.24
N PHE A 49 6.71 7.10 -2.70
CA PHE A 49 6.88 8.54 -2.83
C PHE A 49 5.72 9.31 -2.18
N PRO A 50 5.73 9.47 -0.84
CA PRO A 50 4.63 10.12 -0.11
C PRO A 50 4.32 11.55 -0.59
N SER A 51 5.30 12.27 -1.11
CA SER A 51 5.12 13.62 -1.67
C SER A 51 4.17 13.66 -2.87
N LEU A 52 3.98 12.55 -3.59
CA LEU A 52 3.04 12.47 -4.70
C LEU A 52 1.57 12.41 -4.22
N ALA A 53 1.32 12.02 -2.97
CA ALA A 53 -0.04 11.89 -2.45
C ALA A 53 -0.79 13.24 -2.51
N GLU A 54 -0.12 14.35 -2.23
CA GLU A 54 -0.72 15.69 -2.30
C GLU A 54 -1.11 16.08 -3.72
N VAL A 55 -0.28 15.73 -4.71
CA VAL A 55 -0.53 16.00 -6.13
C VAL A 55 -1.72 15.16 -6.64
N CYS A 56 -1.89 13.97 -6.07
CA CYS A 56 -2.88 12.99 -6.50
C CYS A 56 -4.21 13.05 -5.74
N GLY A 57 -4.48 14.17 -5.07
CA GLY A 57 -5.74 14.39 -4.36
C GLY A 57 -5.80 13.66 -3.01
N GLY A 58 -4.68 13.62 -2.30
CA GLY A 58 -4.57 13.14 -0.93
C GLY A 58 -4.12 11.69 -0.80
N ALA A 59 -3.90 11.28 0.46
CA ALA A 59 -3.55 9.91 0.82
C ALA A 59 -4.63 8.92 0.35
N ILE A 60 -4.20 7.74 -0.08
CA ILE A 60 -5.10 6.63 -0.36
C ILE A 60 -5.43 5.95 0.96
N LEU A 61 -6.71 5.59 1.12
CA LEU A 61 -7.18 4.81 2.25
C LEU A 61 -6.41 3.48 2.32
N ASP A 62 -5.92 3.14 3.51
CA ASP A 62 -5.21 1.90 3.78
C ASP A 62 -5.90 1.22 4.96
N VAL A 63 -6.88 0.36 4.66
CA VAL A 63 -7.70 -0.35 5.65
C VAL A 63 -7.04 -1.68 5.98
N ARG A 64 -6.88 -1.97 7.27
CA ARG A 64 -6.40 -3.25 7.80
C ARG A 64 -7.57 -4.02 8.38
N LEU A 65 -7.93 -5.14 7.78
CA LEU A 65 -9.00 -5.99 8.30
C LEU A 65 -8.45 -7.35 8.70
N VAL A 66 -8.88 -7.87 9.86
CA VAL A 66 -8.64 -9.26 10.23
C VAL A 66 -9.75 -10.12 9.66
N LEU A 67 -9.41 -11.21 8.99
CA LEU A 67 -10.36 -12.13 8.40
C LEU A 67 -10.59 -13.34 9.31
N ASP A 68 -11.86 -13.66 9.51
CA ASP A 68 -12.33 -14.92 10.08
C ASP A 68 -12.47 -15.99 8.97
N ALA A 69 -12.29 -17.27 9.33
CA ALA A 69 -12.41 -18.40 8.41
C ALA A 69 -13.79 -18.45 7.74
N ASN A 70 -14.86 -18.23 8.50
CA ASN A 70 -16.22 -18.23 7.96
C ASN A 70 -16.43 -17.13 6.90
N ALA A 71 -15.81 -15.95 7.07
CA ALA A 71 -15.90 -14.90 6.07
C ALA A 71 -15.20 -15.29 4.76
N ILE A 72 -14.01 -15.89 4.85
CA ILE A 72 -13.23 -16.38 3.71
C ILE A 72 -14.01 -17.46 2.95
N ILE A 73 -14.51 -18.48 3.68
CA ILE A 73 -15.27 -19.60 3.11
C ILE A 73 -16.53 -19.09 2.41
N GLN A 74 -17.32 -18.23 3.06
CA GLN A 74 -18.57 -17.74 2.49
C GLN A 74 -18.33 -16.91 1.23
N ASP A 75 -17.29 -16.09 1.19
CA ASP A 75 -16.95 -15.29 0.01
C ASP A 75 -16.47 -16.19 -1.15
N ALA A 76 -15.68 -17.23 -0.87
CA ALA A 76 -15.25 -18.22 -1.87
C ALA A 76 -16.44 -19.02 -2.45
N ILE A 77 -17.35 -19.50 -1.59
CA ILE A 77 -18.57 -20.21 -2.02
C ILE A 77 -19.51 -19.27 -2.79
N TYR A 78 -19.61 -18.01 -2.38
CA TYR A 78 -20.39 -17.01 -3.10
C TYR A 78 -19.85 -16.77 -4.52
N ALA A 79 -18.53 -16.60 -4.67
CA ALA A 79 -17.89 -16.46 -5.96
C ALA A 79 -18.04 -17.71 -6.84
N ALA A 80 -17.97 -18.90 -6.25
CA ALA A 80 -18.23 -20.15 -6.95
C ALA A 80 -19.66 -20.23 -7.53
N LYS A 81 -20.65 -19.74 -6.78
CA LYS A 81 -22.07 -19.74 -7.21
C LYS A 81 -22.42 -18.62 -8.19
N ALA A 82 -21.52 -17.66 -8.41
CA ALA A 82 -21.76 -16.54 -9.32
C ALA A 82 -22.06 -17.03 -10.75
N LYS A 83 -23.07 -16.42 -11.38
CA LYS A 83 -23.43 -16.71 -12.79
C LYS A 83 -22.30 -16.36 -13.75
N ASN A 84 -21.57 -15.29 -13.46
CA ASN A 84 -20.42 -14.88 -14.26
C ASN A 84 -19.14 -15.53 -13.68
N PRO A 85 -18.46 -16.43 -14.42
CA PRO A 85 -17.23 -17.08 -13.97
C PRO A 85 -16.06 -16.10 -13.82
N THR A 86 -16.10 -14.94 -14.47
CA THR A 86 -15.05 -13.92 -14.37
C THR A 86 -15.31 -12.92 -13.23
N MET A 87 -16.42 -13.07 -12.49
CA MET A 87 -16.72 -12.20 -11.37
C MET A 87 -15.72 -12.46 -10.25
N ARG A 88 -14.97 -11.42 -9.90
CA ARG A 88 -14.08 -11.43 -8.75
C ARG A 88 -14.87 -11.19 -7.47
N PRO A 89 -14.67 -12.02 -6.43
CA PRO A 89 -15.20 -11.75 -5.11
C PRO A 89 -14.76 -10.37 -4.60
N THR A 90 -15.55 -9.79 -3.69
CA THR A 90 -15.34 -8.41 -3.25
C THR A 90 -14.04 -8.27 -2.47
N LEU A 91 -13.71 -9.23 -1.60
CA LEU A 91 -12.46 -9.21 -0.85
C LEU A 91 -11.26 -9.31 -1.79
N GLU A 92 -11.35 -10.15 -2.82
CA GLU A 92 -10.30 -10.25 -3.85
C GLU A 92 -10.01 -8.92 -4.53
N GLU A 93 -11.07 -8.26 -5.01
CA GLU A 93 -10.97 -6.98 -5.72
C GLU A 93 -10.32 -5.90 -4.84
N LEU A 94 -10.64 -5.91 -3.55
CA LEU A 94 -10.12 -4.95 -2.59
C LEU A 94 -8.65 -5.21 -2.24
N MET A 95 -8.28 -6.46 -1.97
CA MET A 95 -6.88 -6.82 -1.72
C MET A 95 -5.98 -6.48 -2.91
N ASP A 96 -6.46 -6.79 -4.12
CA ASP A 96 -5.74 -6.48 -5.34
C ASP A 96 -5.63 -4.98 -5.56
N SER A 97 -6.63 -4.17 -5.18
CA SER A 97 -6.53 -2.71 -5.30
C SER A 97 -5.45 -2.07 -4.40
N GLY A 98 -4.96 -2.80 -3.39
CA GLY A 98 -3.98 -2.30 -2.42
C GLY A 98 -4.57 -1.39 -1.32
N VAL A 99 -5.86 -1.05 -1.41
CA VAL A 99 -6.61 -0.27 -0.40
C VAL A 99 -6.89 -1.10 0.84
N LEU A 100 -7.04 -2.42 0.69
CA LEU A 100 -7.31 -3.34 1.79
C LEU A 100 -6.10 -4.25 2.01
N ARG A 101 -5.61 -4.27 3.26
CA ARG A 101 -4.68 -5.28 3.77
C ARG A 101 -5.45 -6.22 4.68
N CYS A 102 -5.43 -7.50 4.33
CA CYS A 102 -6.08 -8.55 5.11
C CYS A 102 -5.04 -9.25 5.97
N LEU A 103 -5.33 -9.40 7.26
CA LEU A 103 -4.55 -10.18 8.20
C LEU A 103 -5.36 -11.38 8.66
N ALA A 104 -4.72 -12.49 9.00
CA ALA A 104 -5.38 -13.61 9.66
C ALA A 104 -4.36 -14.42 10.48
N PRO A 105 -4.76 -15.01 11.62
CA PRO A 105 -3.90 -15.96 12.32
C PRO A 105 -3.75 -17.24 11.49
N ASP A 106 -2.63 -17.94 11.63
CA ASP A 106 -2.38 -19.20 10.92
C ASP A 106 -3.43 -20.31 11.23
N SER A 107 -4.09 -20.25 12.40
CA SER A 107 -5.21 -21.15 12.74
C SER A 107 -6.38 -21.05 11.76
N VAL A 108 -6.69 -19.83 11.28
CA VAL A 108 -7.75 -19.60 10.28
C VAL A 108 -7.40 -20.28 8.96
N ARG A 109 -6.11 -20.37 8.58
CA ARG A 109 -5.71 -21.09 7.37
C ARG A 109 -6.09 -22.57 7.46
N GLY A 110 -5.75 -23.22 8.58
CA GLY A 110 -6.06 -24.63 8.81
C GLY A 110 -7.57 -24.90 8.81
N GLU A 111 -8.35 -24.02 9.42
CA GLU A 111 -9.81 -24.11 9.44
C GLU A 111 -10.40 -24.00 8.02
N VAL A 112 -9.95 -23.03 7.21
CA VAL A 112 -10.41 -22.90 5.82
C VAL A 112 -10.03 -24.13 4.99
N GLU A 113 -8.80 -24.64 5.13
CA GLU A 113 -8.33 -25.84 4.44
C GLU A 113 -9.13 -27.10 4.82
N GLU A 114 -9.58 -27.20 6.07
CA GLU A 114 -10.42 -28.29 6.53
C GLU A 114 -11.88 -28.17 6.02
N HIS A 115 -12.48 -26.99 6.17
CA HIS A 115 -13.92 -26.83 5.98
C HIS A 115 -14.34 -26.47 4.56
N LEU A 116 -13.53 -25.71 3.82
CA LEU A 116 -13.88 -25.29 2.46
C LEU A 116 -14.08 -26.48 1.51
N PRO A 117 -13.20 -27.50 1.45
CA PRO A 117 -13.39 -28.64 0.55
C PRO A 117 -14.69 -29.39 0.86
N ARG A 118 -15.00 -29.62 2.15
CA ARG A 118 -16.21 -30.30 2.59
C ARG A 118 -17.48 -29.53 2.18
N LEU A 119 -17.48 -28.22 2.37
CA LEU A 119 -18.62 -27.38 1.96
C LEU A 119 -18.76 -27.27 0.43
N ALA A 120 -17.63 -27.33 -0.28
CA ALA A 120 -17.62 -27.29 -1.74
C ALA A 120 -18.07 -28.61 -2.39
N GLU A 121 -18.10 -29.74 -1.67
CA GLU A 121 -18.66 -31.01 -2.17
C GLU A 121 -20.16 -30.94 -2.49
N ALA A 122 -20.88 -29.99 -1.90
CA ALA A 122 -22.29 -29.74 -2.22
C ALA A 122 -22.48 -28.98 -3.56
N LEU A 123 -21.39 -28.57 -4.21
CA LEU A 123 -21.39 -27.90 -5.50
C LEU A 123 -21.09 -28.91 -6.63
N ASP A 124 -21.46 -28.54 -7.86
CA ASP A 124 -20.96 -29.25 -9.04
C ASP A 124 -19.43 -29.08 -9.18
N GLU A 125 -18.80 -29.97 -9.95
CA GLU A 125 -17.34 -30.05 -10.06
C GLU A 125 -16.70 -28.72 -10.53
N GLU A 126 -17.34 -28.01 -11.46
CA GLU A 126 -16.84 -26.72 -11.97
C GLU A 126 -16.85 -25.66 -10.86
N ARG A 127 -17.95 -25.56 -10.12
CA ARG A 127 -18.08 -24.60 -9.02
C ARG A 127 -17.18 -24.97 -7.84
N ARG A 128 -17.00 -26.25 -7.55
CA ARG A 128 -16.06 -26.74 -6.54
C ARG A 128 -14.63 -26.30 -6.88
N ALA A 129 -14.18 -26.57 -8.10
CA ALA A 129 -12.86 -26.13 -8.58
C ALA A 129 -12.71 -24.60 -8.49
N ARG A 130 -13.78 -23.85 -8.80
CA ARG A 130 -13.78 -22.39 -8.67
C ARG A 130 -13.63 -21.92 -7.22
N ALA A 131 -14.32 -22.53 -6.26
CA ALA A 131 -14.20 -22.20 -4.84
C ALA A 131 -12.76 -22.41 -4.34
N LEU A 132 -12.16 -23.55 -4.68
CA LEU A 132 -10.77 -23.87 -4.31
C LEU A 132 -9.77 -22.94 -4.99
N SER A 133 -10.02 -22.54 -6.24
CA SER A 133 -9.19 -21.56 -6.94
C SER A 133 -9.27 -20.16 -6.31
N VAL A 134 -10.43 -19.75 -5.78
CA VAL A 134 -10.53 -18.48 -5.03
C VAL A 134 -9.67 -18.55 -3.77
N TRP A 135 -9.73 -19.67 -3.04
CA TRP A 135 -8.91 -19.88 -1.85
C TRP A 135 -7.42 -19.80 -2.15
N ASP A 136 -6.93 -20.49 -3.18
CA ASP A 136 -5.52 -20.44 -3.60
C ASP A 136 -5.05 -19.00 -3.85
N ARG A 137 -5.89 -18.17 -4.49
CA ARG A 137 -5.58 -16.75 -4.71
C ARG A 137 -5.57 -15.94 -3.41
N TYR A 138 -6.36 -16.31 -2.40
CA TYR A 138 -6.38 -15.65 -1.10
C TYR A 138 -5.14 -15.95 -0.26
N THR A 139 -4.64 -17.18 -0.31
CA THR A 139 -3.47 -17.60 0.48
C THR A 139 -2.25 -16.71 0.23
N SER A 140 -2.06 -16.21 -0.99
CA SER A 140 -0.95 -15.31 -1.35
C SER A 140 -1.17 -13.82 -1.03
N LYS A 141 -2.41 -13.43 -0.72
CA LYS A 141 -2.80 -12.01 -0.51
C LYS A 141 -3.05 -11.66 0.95
N ILE A 142 -3.33 -12.67 1.80
CA ILE A 142 -3.52 -12.50 3.24
C ILE A 142 -2.15 -12.48 3.93
N GLU A 143 -1.96 -11.52 4.82
CA GLU A 143 -0.83 -11.49 5.75
C GLU A 143 -1.12 -12.44 6.91
N TRP A 144 -0.44 -13.58 6.91
CA TRP A 144 -0.62 -14.62 7.92
C TRP A 144 0.25 -14.34 9.13
N ILE A 145 -0.37 -14.33 10.30
CA ILE A 145 0.28 -14.00 11.57
C ILE A 145 0.48 -15.26 12.40
N ASP A 146 1.72 -15.48 12.83
CA ASP A 146 2.10 -16.64 13.62
C ASP A 146 1.66 -16.51 15.08
N ALA A 147 1.39 -17.65 15.73
CA ALA A 147 0.95 -17.69 17.13
C ALA A 147 1.82 -16.89 18.12
N PRO A 148 3.17 -16.93 18.05
CA PRO A 148 4.01 -16.15 18.96
C PRO A 148 3.77 -14.64 18.91
N ASP A 149 3.32 -14.10 17.78
CA ASP A 149 3.17 -12.66 17.57
C ASP A 149 1.90 -12.12 18.24
N TYR A 150 0.86 -12.95 18.42
CA TYR A 150 -0.39 -12.55 19.07
C TYR A 150 -0.65 -13.24 20.43
N ALA A 151 0.07 -14.31 20.78
CA ALA A 151 -0.12 -15.05 22.02
C ALA A 151 -0.12 -14.18 23.29
N PRO A 152 0.74 -13.14 23.44
CA PRO A 152 0.71 -12.26 24.61
C PRO A 152 -0.63 -11.53 24.81
N ALA A 153 -1.38 -11.32 23.74
CA ALA A 153 -2.68 -10.64 23.76
C ALA A 153 -3.86 -11.61 23.92
N ALA A 154 -3.68 -12.93 23.76
CA ALA A 154 -4.78 -13.91 23.84
C ALA A 154 -5.51 -13.87 25.20
N GLY A 155 -4.78 -13.67 26.30
CA GLY A 155 -5.35 -13.57 27.64
C GLY A 155 -6.21 -12.30 27.88
N ARG A 156 -6.24 -11.37 26.93
CA ARG A 156 -7.02 -10.14 27.02
C ARG A 156 -8.53 -10.37 26.84
N PHE A 157 -8.92 -11.48 26.21
CA PHE A 157 -10.31 -11.75 25.84
C PHE A 157 -10.91 -12.94 26.61
N PRO A 158 -10.92 -12.94 27.96
CA PRO A 158 -11.39 -14.09 28.74
C PRO A 158 -12.86 -14.42 28.50
N GLY A 159 -13.69 -13.41 28.20
CA GLY A 159 -15.11 -13.61 27.88
C GLY A 159 -15.35 -14.18 26.48
N LEU A 160 -14.42 -13.98 25.54
CA LEU A 160 -14.45 -14.65 24.24
C LEU A 160 -13.92 -16.07 24.40
N ALA A 161 -12.79 -16.25 25.08
CA ALA A 161 -12.21 -17.57 25.37
C ALA A 161 -13.16 -18.53 26.11
N ALA A 162 -14.04 -18.00 26.96
CA ALA A 162 -15.05 -18.80 27.66
C ALA A 162 -16.24 -19.22 26.78
N ARG A 163 -16.50 -18.48 25.68
CA ARG A 163 -17.59 -18.73 24.73
C ARG A 163 -17.11 -19.57 23.56
N ASP A 164 -16.08 -19.08 22.88
CA ASP A 164 -15.40 -19.74 21.78
C ASP A 164 -13.88 -19.47 21.87
N PRO A 165 -13.06 -20.47 22.24
CA PRO A 165 -11.61 -20.32 22.30
C PRO A 165 -10.96 -20.16 20.91
N ASP A 166 -11.62 -20.60 19.82
CA ASP A 166 -11.05 -20.58 18.48
C ASP A 166 -11.10 -19.17 17.85
N ASP A 167 -11.97 -18.29 18.38
CA ASP A 167 -12.09 -16.87 18.01
C ASP A 167 -11.00 -15.98 18.66
N VAL A 168 -10.36 -16.45 19.73
CA VAL A 168 -9.37 -15.67 20.48
C VAL A 168 -8.17 -15.24 19.63
N PRO A 169 -7.56 -16.12 18.81
CA PRO A 169 -6.51 -15.73 17.86
C PRO A 169 -6.91 -14.56 16.94
N VAL A 170 -8.14 -14.57 16.41
CA VAL A 170 -8.64 -13.52 15.50
C VAL A 170 -8.72 -12.17 16.23
N ALA A 171 -9.29 -12.16 17.44
CA ALA A 171 -9.35 -10.97 18.28
C ALA A 171 -7.96 -10.48 18.74
N ALA A 172 -7.04 -11.40 19.02
CA ALA A 172 -5.67 -11.10 19.41
C ALA A 172 -4.88 -10.43 18.27
N VAL A 173 -4.98 -10.94 17.03
CA VAL A 173 -4.37 -10.33 15.85
C VAL A 173 -4.92 -8.92 15.63
N PHE A 174 -6.24 -8.74 15.75
CA PHE A 174 -6.88 -7.43 15.63
C PHE A 174 -6.27 -6.40 16.59
N TYR A 175 -6.11 -6.80 17.85
CA TYR A 175 -5.57 -5.93 18.89
C TYR A 175 -4.08 -5.62 18.70
N VAL A 176 -3.25 -6.64 18.42
CA VAL A 176 -1.79 -6.47 18.32
C VAL A 176 -1.40 -5.65 17.10
N HIS A 177 -2.04 -5.89 15.96
CA HIS A 177 -1.68 -5.21 14.70
C HIS A 177 -2.41 -3.88 14.50
N GLY A 178 -3.26 -3.50 15.46
CA GLY A 178 -4.08 -2.28 15.37
C GLY A 178 -4.91 -2.27 14.10
N ALA A 179 -5.58 -3.39 13.80
CA ALA A 179 -6.44 -3.47 12.63
C ALA A 179 -7.65 -2.55 12.80
N ASP A 180 -8.20 -2.08 11.68
CA ASP A 180 -9.37 -1.19 11.66
C ASP A 180 -10.67 -1.96 11.93
N GLY A 181 -10.65 -3.29 11.77
CA GLY A 181 -11.75 -4.15 12.18
C GLY A 181 -11.61 -5.61 11.81
N ILE A 182 -12.62 -6.39 12.16
CA ILE A 182 -12.70 -7.84 11.90
C ILE A 182 -13.86 -8.14 10.96
N VAL A 183 -13.60 -8.85 9.87
CA VAL A 183 -14.64 -9.35 8.97
C VAL A 183 -15.03 -10.74 9.44
N ALA A 184 -16.09 -10.81 10.24
CA ALA A 184 -16.66 -12.04 10.77
C ALA A 184 -18.17 -12.07 10.55
N ASN A 185 -18.75 -13.27 10.48
CA ASN A 185 -20.20 -13.44 10.61
C ASN A 185 -20.58 -14.09 11.94
N ASP A 186 -19.59 -14.49 12.76
CA ASP A 186 -19.84 -15.11 14.04
C ASP A 186 -20.34 -14.08 15.05
N ARG A 187 -21.50 -14.37 15.64
CA ARG A 187 -22.12 -13.51 16.64
C ARG A 187 -21.25 -13.34 17.89
N ASP A 188 -20.45 -14.33 18.27
CA ASP A 188 -19.62 -14.23 19.47
C ASP A 188 -18.48 -13.21 19.32
N LEU A 189 -17.86 -13.16 18.14
CA LEU A 189 -16.95 -12.08 17.75
C LEU A 189 -17.67 -10.73 17.63
N LEU A 190 -18.87 -10.69 17.03
CA LEU A 190 -19.65 -9.45 16.88
C LEU A 190 -20.10 -8.86 18.23
N ASP A 191 -20.44 -9.72 19.19
CA ASP A 191 -20.90 -9.35 20.53
C ASP A 191 -19.72 -9.08 21.49
N CYS A 192 -18.47 -9.17 21.02
CA CYS A 192 -17.28 -8.81 21.79
C CYS A 192 -17.08 -7.28 21.80
N PRO A 193 -17.25 -6.57 22.94
CA PRO A 193 -17.23 -5.11 22.99
C PRO A 193 -15.84 -4.50 22.72
N GLU A 194 -14.80 -5.32 22.80
CA GLU A 194 -13.40 -4.91 22.61
C GLU A 194 -12.96 -5.02 21.14
N VAL A 195 -13.81 -5.60 20.29
CA VAL A 195 -13.55 -5.86 18.88
C VAL A 195 -14.41 -4.94 18.01
N ALA A 196 -13.77 -4.27 17.05
CA ALA A 196 -14.49 -3.53 16.03
C ALA A 196 -14.91 -4.48 14.92
N ALA A 197 -16.05 -5.15 15.11
CA ALA A 197 -16.58 -6.00 14.08
C ALA A 197 -17.08 -5.16 12.89
N VAL A 198 -16.64 -5.55 11.70
CA VAL A 198 -16.91 -4.84 10.46
C VAL A 198 -17.98 -5.60 9.69
N SER A 199 -19.08 -4.90 9.42
CA SER A 199 -20.15 -5.45 8.60
C SER A 199 -19.73 -5.53 7.13
N ARG A 200 -20.40 -6.41 6.38
CA ARG A 200 -20.29 -6.48 4.91
C ARG A 200 -20.53 -5.14 4.21
N GLN A 201 -21.28 -4.23 4.84
CA GLN A 201 -21.53 -2.90 4.29
C GLN A 201 -20.26 -2.06 4.22
N LEU A 202 -19.38 -2.14 5.22
CA LEU A 202 -18.10 -1.41 5.15
C LEU A 202 -17.23 -1.94 4.01
N VAL A 203 -17.16 -3.26 3.84
CA VAL A 203 -16.43 -3.88 2.72
C VAL A 203 -16.98 -3.38 1.38
N GLN A 204 -18.30 -3.24 1.24
CA GLN A 204 -18.93 -2.64 0.06
C GLN A 204 -18.56 -1.16 -0.13
N LEU A 205 -18.61 -0.37 0.94
CA LEU A 205 -18.23 1.05 0.90
C LEU A 205 -16.75 1.25 0.52
N VAL A 206 -15.84 0.43 1.07
CA VAL A 206 -14.42 0.46 0.72
C VAL A 206 -14.22 0.09 -0.76
N ARG A 207 -15.04 -0.83 -1.30
CA ARG A 207 -15.01 -1.21 -2.72
C ARG A 207 -15.47 -0.06 -3.61
N GLU A 208 -16.57 0.59 -3.26
CA GLU A 208 -17.06 1.77 -3.98
C GLU A 208 -16.04 2.90 -3.94
N TYR A 209 -15.41 3.15 -2.79
CA TYR A 209 -14.30 4.08 -2.66
C TYR A 209 -13.14 3.71 -3.59
N ALA A 210 -12.68 2.45 -3.59
CA ALA A 210 -11.56 2.00 -4.42
C ALA A 210 -11.84 2.22 -5.91
N ARG A 211 -13.06 1.90 -6.39
CA ARG A 211 -13.48 2.13 -7.77
C ARG A 211 -13.56 3.61 -8.14
N ALA A 212 -14.14 4.44 -7.25
CA ALA A 212 -14.23 5.87 -7.45
C ALA A 212 -12.83 6.50 -7.50
N LYS A 213 -11.94 6.11 -6.57
CA LYS A 213 -10.56 6.59 -6.52
C LYS A 213 -9.75 6.12 -7.73
N ALA A 214 -9.90 4.87 -8.18
CA ALA A 214 -9.24 4.37 -9.39
C ALA A 214 -9.64 5.19 -10.63
N THR A 215 -10.91 5.54 -10.76
CA THR A 215 -11.40 6.39 -11.85
C THR A 215 -10.81 7.80 -11.76
N ALA A 216 -10.82 8.41 -10.58
CA ALA A 216 -10.28 9.75 -10.35
C ALA A 216 -8.76 9.82 -10.60
N VAL A 217 -8.02 8.81 -10.11
CA VAL A 217 -6.58 8.67 -10.32
C VAL A 217 -6.28 8.48 -11.79
N THR A 218 -7.01 7.61 -12.49
CA THR A 218 -6.81 7.39 -13.93
C THR A 218 -7.05 8.67 -14.71
N ALA A 219 -8.13 9.40 -14.41
CA ALA A 219 -8.45 10.66 -15.07
C ALA A 219 -7.38 11.74 -14.84
N THR A 220 -6.78 11.79 -13.65
CA THR A 220 -5.78 12.80 -13.27
C THR A 220 -4.37 12.44 -13.74
N THR A 221 -4.02 11.16 -13.69
CA THR A 221 -2.63 10.71 -13.85
C THR A 221 -2.32 10.32 -15.29
N MET A 222 -3.27 9.81 -16.08
CA MET A 222 -3.05 9.51 -17.50
C MET A 222 -2.56 10.73 -18.31
N PRO A 223 -3.16 11.93 -18.17
CA PRO A 223 -2.63 13.13 -18.82
C PRO A 223 -1.21 13.46 -18.37
N THR A 224 -0.94 13.31 -17.07
CA THR A 224 0.37 13.61 -16.48
C THR A 224 1.44 12.66 -17.00
N PHE A 225 1.19 11.34 -17.01
CA PHE A 225 2.12 10.36 -17.57
C PHE A 225 2.29 10.49 -19.08
N ALA A 226 1.24 10.86 -19.82
CA ALA A 226 1.37 11.12 -21.26
C ALA A 226 2.33 12.29 -21.52
N VAL A 227 2.22 13.38 -20.75
CA VAL A 227 3.12 14.55 -20.88
C VAL A 227 4.54 14.20 -20.43
N THR A 228 4.70 13.59 -19.24
CA THR A 228 6.03 13.27 -18.69
C THR A 228 6.73 12.19 -19.50
N GLY A 229 6.00 11.16 -19.95
CA GLY A 229 6.53 10.10 -20.80
C GLY A 229 7.02 10.64 -22.15
N VAL A 230 6.28 11.55 -22.77
CA VAL A 230 6.73 12.28 -23.97
C VAL A 230 7.99 13.09 -23.67
N LEU A 231 8.06 13.79 -22.53
CA LEU A 231 9.23 14.58 -22.17
C LEU A 231 10.48 13.73 -21.93
N VAL A 232 10.38 12.65 -21.15
CA VAL A 232 11.51 11.74 -20.86
C VAL A 232 11.97 11.06 -22.15
N THR A 233 11.05 10.58 -22.98
CA THR A 233 11.37 9.98 -24.28
C THR A 233 12.02 11.02 -25.21
N ALA A 234 11.53 12.25 -25.21
CA ALA A 234 12.12 13.34 -25.98
C ALA A 234 13.54 13.68 -25.52
N VAL A 235 13.80 13.73 -24.20
CA VAL A 235 15.15 13.97 -23.65
C VAL A 235 16.10 12.81 -24.00
N GLY A 236 15.63 11.56 -23.89
CA GLY A 236 16.40 10.38 -24.28
C GLY A 236 16.77 10.41 -25.76
N ILE A 237 15.79 10.66 -26.64
CA ILE A 237 16.02 10.83 -28.09
C ILE A 237 16.97 12.01 -28.36
N PHE A 238 16.79 13.13 -27.68
CA PHE A 238 17.61 14.34 -27.83
C PHE A 238 19.09 14.10 -27.45
N SER A 239 19.34 13.26 -26.45
CA SER A 239 20.70 12.89 -26.03
C SER A 239 21.44 12.08 -27.11
N ALA A 240 20.71 11.27 -27.89
CA ALA A 240 21.25 10.43 -28.97
C ALA A 240 21.45 11.19 -30.31
N ILE A 241 20.88 12.38 -30.46
CA ILE A 241 20.95 13.16 -31.71
C ILE A 241 22.26 13.97 -31.76
N PRO A 242 23.04 13.91 -32.87
CA PRO A 242 24.26 14.70 -33.04
C PRO A 242 23.97 16.21 -33.09
N GLY A 243 24.88 17.01 -32.50
CA GLY A 243 24.63 18.38 -32.02
C GLY A 243 23.94 19.37 -32.97
N ARG A 244 24.14 19.26 -34.30
CA ARG A 244 23.49 20.16 -35.28
C ARG A 244 21.98 19.94 -35.46
N TRP A 245 21.46 18.77 -35.11
CA TRP A 245 20.03 18.44 -35.25
C TRP A 245 19.24 18.58 -33.96
N ARG A 246 19.92 18.79 -32.83
CA ARG A 246 19.31 18.93 -31.50
C ARG A 246 18.27 20.04 -31.48
N LEU A 247 18.62 21.24 -31.96
CA LEU A 247 17.68 22.38 -32.00
C LEU A 247 16.38 22.05 -32.76
N VAL A 248 16.51 21.39 -33.92
CA VAL A 248 15.36 21.01 -34.75
C VAL A 248 14.49 19.97 -34.03
N ALA A 249 15.10 18.95 -33.43
CA ALA A 249 14.37 17.93 -32.66
C ALA A 249 13.65 18.53 -31.44
N PHE A 250 14.29 19.45 -30.72
CA PHE A 250 13.67 20.16 -29.60
C PHE A 250 12.47 20.99 -30.06
N LEU A 251 12.61 21.76 -31.15
CA LEU A 251 11.51 22.55 -31.69
C LEU A 251 10.33 21.67 -32.14
N ILE A 252 10.59 20.49 -32.71
CA ILE A 252 9.54 19.53 -33.08
C ILE A 252 8.82 19.00 -31.83
N VAL A 253 9.55 18.60 -30.79
CA VAL A 253 8.95 18.14 -29.52
C VAL A 253 8.11 19.23 -28.88
N VAL A 254 8.61 20.47 -28.84
CA VAL A 254 7.87 21.62 -28.32
C VAL A 254 6.62 21.88 -29.15
N ALA A 255 6.71 21.82 -30.48
CA ALA A 255 5.55 21.99 -31.36
C ALA A 255 4.49 20.90 -31.14
N ILE A 256 4.90 19.63 -31.01
CA ILE A 256 3.99 18.51 -30.71
C ILE A 256 3.33 18.71 -29.33
N ALA A 257 4.10 19.12 -28.32
CA ALA A 257 3.58 19.39 -26.98
C ALA A 257 2.57 20.55 -26.98
N VAL A 258 2.83 21.62 -27.74
CA VAL A 258 1.91 22.76 -27.90
C VAL A 258 0.63 22.32 -28.62
N VAL A 259 0.73 21.56 -29.71
CA VAL A 259 -0.45 21.04 -30.43
C VAL A 259 -1.27 20.12 -29.54
N ALA A 260 -0.62 19.21 -28.80
CA ALA A 260 -1.30 18.34 -27.85
C ALA A 260 -2.02 19.16 -26.76
N ALA A 261 -1.37 20.17 -26.18
CA ALA A 261 -1.96 21.05 -25.17
C ALA A 261 -3.15 21.87 -25.71
N VAL A 262 -3.12 22.27 -26.99
CA VAL A 262 -4.23 22.99 -27.64
C VAL A 262 -5.43 22.07 -27.88
N LEU A 263 -5.20 20.81 -28.22
CA LEU A 263 -6.25 19.81 -28.49
C LEU A 263 -6.90 19.25 -27.21
N MET A 264 -6.32 19.47 -26.04
CA MET A 264 -6.88 19.04 -24.76
C MET A 264 -8.07 19.88 -24.31
N SER A 265 -8.99 19.26 -23.55
CA SER A 265 -10.18 19.93 -23.01
C SER A 265 -9.81 21.16 -22.13
N ALA A 266 -10.72 22.13 -22.03
CA ALA A 266 -10.50 23.34 -21.22
C ALA A 266 -10.15 23.03 -19.75
N GLU A 267 -10.79 22.01 -19.18
CA GLU A 267 -10.50 21.52 -17.82
C GLU A 267 -9.10 20.95 -17.70
N THR A 268 -8.66 20.13 -18.67
CA THR A 268 -7.32 19.56 -18.66
C THR A 268 -6.25 20.63 -18.82
N ARG A 269 -6.50 21.67 -19.62
CA ARG A 269 -5.60 22.83 -19.76
C ARG A 269 -5.47 23.62 -18.45
N ALA A 270 -6.53 23.75 -17.67
CA ALA A 270 -6.49 24.40 -16.36
C ALA A 270 -5.63 23.59 -15.37
N SER A 271 -5.84 22.27 -15.30
CA SER A 271 -5.06 21.37 -14.45
C SER A 271 -3.57 21.35 -14.83
N ILE A 272 -3.26 21.28 -16.12
CA ILE A 272 -1.86 21.33 -16.62
C ILE A 272 -1.23 22.67 -16.26
N ARG A 273 -1.93 23.80 -16.40
CA ARG A 273 -1.39 25.11 -15.98
C ARG A 273 -1.04 25.13 -14.49
N THR A 274 -1.90 24.58 -13.63
CA THR A 274 -1.60 24.51 -12.18
C THR A 274 -0.42 23.59 -11.86
N VAL A 275 -0.32 22.43 -12.53
CA VAL A 275 0.80 21.50 -12.34
C VAL A 275 2.09 22.11 -12.88
N PHE A 276 2.03 22.75 -14.05
CA PHE A 276 3.17 23.41 -14.67
C PHE A 276 3.65 24.62 -13.88
N ALA A 277 2.73 25.43 -13.33
CA ALA A 277 3.07 26.53 -12.43
C ALA A 277 3.75 26.00 -11.15
N ARG A 278 3.17 24.97 -10.50
CA ARG A 278 3.81 24.33 -9.34
C ARG A 278 5.16 23.71 -9.66
N TRP A 279 5.32 23.14 -10.85
CA TRP A 279 6.59 22.58 -11.31
C TRP A 279 7.61 23.70 -11.62
N LEU A 280 7.19 24.82 -12.18
CA LEU A 280 8.04 26.01 -12.37
C LEU A 280 8.48 26.60 -11.04
N ASP A 281 7.57 26.73 -10.09
CA ASP A 281 7.88 27.19 -8.74
C ASP A 281 8.84 26.20 -8.05
N TRP A 282 8.57 24.89 -8.12
CA TRP A 282 9.47 23.88 -7.59
C TRP A 282 10.85 23.87 -8.27
N THR A 283 10.92 24.00 -9.59
CA THR A 283 12.21 24.02 -10.31
C THR A 283 13.01 25.28 -10.00
N THR A 284 12.35 26.44 -9.87
CA THR A 284 13.03 27.68 -9.47
C THR A 284 13.53 27.64 -8.03
N GLU A 285 12.80 26.98 -7.12
CA GLU A 285 13.25 26.75 -5.74
C GLU A 285 14.30 25.63 -5.61
N ALA A 286 14.20 24.56 -6.40
CA ALA A 286 15.06 23.37 -6.31
C ALA A 286 16.35 23.47 -7.12
N MET A 287 16.41 24.28 -8.19
CA MET A 287 17.63 24.47 -8.98
C MET A 287 18.86 24.88 -8.16
N PRO A 288 18.79 25.85 -7.22
CA PRO A 288 19.96 26.18 -6.39
C PRO A 288 20.38 25.03 -5.46
N ALA A 289 19.44 24.19 -5.01
CA ALA A 289 19.75 23.00 -4.21
C ALA A 289 20.42 21.89 -5.05
N VAL A 290 20.05 21.76 -6.32
CA VAL A 290 20.67 20.80 -7.26
C VAL A 290 22.08 21.26 -7.67
N GLU A 291 22.28 22.57 -7.91
CA GLU A 291 23.60 23.13 -8.20
C GLU A 291 24.55 22.96 -7.00
N THR A 292 24.09 23.24 -5.78
CA THR A 292 24.89 23.03 -4.57
C THR A 292 25.20 21.56 -4.30
N ALA A 293 24.28 20.64 -4.58
CA ALA A 293 24.53 19.20 -4.49
C ALA A 293 25.54 18.71 -5.54
N ALA A 294 25.45 19.20 -6.77
CA ALA A 294 26.41 18.89 -7.84
C ALA A 294 27.81 19.44 -7.53
N GLU A 295 27.90 20.65 -6.95
CA GLU A 295 29.16 21.23 -6.47
C GLU A 295 29.76 20.41 -5.32
N HIS A 296 28.95 19.95 -4.36
CA HIS A 296 29.38 19.08 -3.26
C HIS A 296 29.93 17.74 -3.78
N GLN A 297 29.23 17.13 -4.74
CA GLN A 297 29.64 15.87 -5.33
C GLN A 297 30.93 16.02 -6.15
N ALA A 298 31.08 17.13 -6.89
CA ALA A 298 32.32 17.47 -7.58
C ALA A 298 33.48 17.80 -6.61
N ALA A 299 33.20 18.32 -5.41
CA ALA A 299 34.21 18.53 -4.38
C ALA A 299 34.68 17.19 -3.76
N ILE A 300 33.76 16.26 -3.50
CA ILE A 300 34.07 14.91 -3.00
C ILE A 300 34.92 14.12 -4.02
N VAL A 301 34.56 14.16 -5.30
CA VAL A 301 35.33 13.51 -6.38
C VAL A 301 36.74 14.10 -6.53
N ARG A 302 36.89 15.42 -6.34
CA ARG A 302 38.22 16.07 -6.33
C ARG A 302 39.06 15.73 -5.11
N ALA A 303 38.44 15.40 -3.97
CA ALA A 303 39.15 15.05 -2.73
C ALA A 303 39.59 13.58 -2.67
N LEU A 304 38.93 12.68 -3.42
CA LEU A 304 39.21 11.24 -3.43
C LEU A 304 40.68 10.87 -3.73
N PRO A 305 41.38 11.48 -4.71
CA PRO A 305 42.79 11.18 -4.96
C PRO A 305 43.73 11.56 -3.81
N ALA A 306 43.43 12.64 -3.08
CA ALA A 306 44.24 13.08 -1.93
C ALA A 306 44.05 12.16 -0.71
N CYS A 307 42.83 11.64 -0.50
CA CYS A 307 42.56 10.61 0.50
C CYS A 307 43.22 9.27 0.14
N ALA A 308 43.18 8.87 -1.13
CA ALA A 308 43.85 7.66 -1.61
C ALA A 308 45.38 7.73 -1.43
N ALA A 309 45.99 8.90 -1.66
CA ALA A 309 47.42 9.11 -1.44
C ALA A 309 47.83 8.95 0.04
N ARG A 310 47.04 9.46 1.00
CA ARG A 310 47.28 9.29 2.44
C ARG A 310 47.14 7.84 2.92
N LEU A 311 46.27 7.06 2.28
CA LEU A 311 46.10 5.65 2.61
C LEU A 311 47.20 4.76 2.01
N SER A 312 47.92 5.25 1.00
CA SER A 312 49.08 4.57 0.40
C SER A 312 50.41 4.91 1.07
N GLU A 313 50.44 5.87 2.00
CA GLU A 313 51.62 6.10 2.84
C GLU A 313 51.74 4.92 3.81
N PRO A 314 52.82 4.11 3.71
CA PRO A 314 53.02 3.01 4.64
C PRO A 314 53.11 3.59 6.05
N ALA A 315 52.29 3.07 6.97
CA ALA A 315 52.31 3.40 8.38
C ALA A 315 53.70 3.10 8.97
N SER A 316 54.61 4.06 8.79
CA SER A 316 55.99 4.03 9.23
C SER A 316 56.08 5.01 10.38
N GLY A 317 55.53 4.61 11.52
CA GLY A 317 55.46 5.41 12.73
C GLY A 317 55.19 4.55 13.95
N GLU A 318 56.28 4.09 14.56
CA GLU A 318 56.41 3.79 15.99
C GLU A 318 55.38 2.83 16.61
N ILE A 319 55.54 1.54 16.33
CA ILE A 319 55.35 0.53 17.39
C ILE A 319 56.64 0.56 18.22
N GLU A 320 56.77 1.58 19.06
CA GLU A 320 57.82 1.66 20.07
C GLU A 320 57.55 0.53 21.08
N ALA A 321 58.47 -0.42 21.12
CA ALA A 321 58.41 -1.61 21.94
C ALA A 321 58.31 -1.24 23.43
N ARG A 322 57.10 -1.32 24.00
CA ARG A 322 56.94 -1.40 25.45
C ARG A 322 57.49 -2.75 25.91
N GLY A 323 58.73 -2.70 26.39
CA GLY A 323 59.43 -3.81 27.04
C GLY A 323 58.55 -4.44 28.11
N HIS A 324 58.30 -5.73 27.93
CA HIS A 324 57.79 -6.62 28.96
C HIS A 324 58.97 -6.97 29.86
N ASP A 325 58.95 -6.46 31.09
CA ASP A 325 59.95 -6.71 32.13
C ASP A 325 59.53 -7.96 32.95
N PRO A 326 60.25 -9.09 32.86
CA PRO A 326 59.86 -10.33 33.53
C PRO A 326 60.44 -10.53 34.94
N ASP A 327 61.21 -9.59 35.50
CA ASP A 327 61.85 -9.78 36.81
C ASP A 327 61.30 -8.84 37.89
N ALA A 328 60.21 -9.27 38.55
CA ALA A 328 59.82 -8.74 39.86
C ALA A 328 59.40 -9.88 40.79
N THR A 329 60.40 -10.59 41.31
CA THR A 329 60.30 -11.42 42.52
C THR A 329 61.03 -10.74 43.66
N SER A 330 60.32 -10.48 44.77
CA SER A 330 60.76 -10.59 46.18
C SER A 330 59.61 -10.21 47.10
#